data_AF-A0A0S8JBW7-F1
#
_entry.id   AF-A0A0S8JBW7-F1
#
_cell.length_a   1.000
_cell.length_b   1.000
_cell.length_c   1.000
_cell.angle_alpha   90.00
_cell.angle_beta   90.00
_cell.angle_gamma   90.00
#
_symmetry.space_group_name_H-M   'P 1'
#
loop_
_entity.id
_entity.type
_entity.pdbx_description
1 polymer ?
#
loop_
_entity_poly.entity_id
_entity_poly.type
_entity_poly.pdbx_seq_one_letter_code
_entity_poly.pdbx_strand_id
1 'polypeptide(L)'
;MPTPDTQPRATEIDANNPPINHTRKPARNHHLTNIWRRSLPEDWGVFVFVAILVIIALGQRRSIHVNEVVGRHYIYFLAYLLVFLTLAGVGIPKLIKTIRHWIPIIICTFVFGNLGDTIHRLNPHDKDYMLNQWDIVMFLGINPSLWLDRHAMWPWLINFMQSMYTTYYLFGPLTAAVLFFRRRWKGFRTFMLAWVFASYVGFLGYVAVPALGPRYYLVDQYENHIDRGHT
;
A
#
# COMPACT_ATOMS: atom_id res chain seq x y z
N MET A 1 -4.01 73.93 64.87
CA MET A 1 -3.18 72.75 64.52
C MET A 1 -2.87 72.01 65.81
N PRO A 2 -2.94 70.67 65.91
CA PRO A 2 -2.86 69.63 64.86
C PRO A 2 -4.19 68.83 64.71
N THR A 3 -4.71 68.64 63.50
CA THR A 3 -4.65 67.46 62.58
C THR A 3 -5.41 66.18 63.01
N PRO A 4 -6.09 65.52 62.06
CA PRO A 4 -7.12 64.51 62.29
C PRO A 4 -6.60 63.08 62.08
N ASP A 5 -6.86 62.16 63.01
CA ASP A 5 -6.58 60.74 62.79
C ASP A 5 -7.75 60.05 62.07
N THR A 6 -7.61 60.01 60.76
CA THR A 6 -8.25 59.06 59.86
C THR A 6 -7.77 57.63 60.17
N GLN A 7 -8.67 56.76 60.65
CA GLN A 7 -8.50 55.31 60.48
C GLN A 7 -9.46 54.79 59.39
N PRO A 8 -8.96 54.02 58.41
CA PRO A 8 -9.68 53.69 57.20
C PRO A 8 -10.76 52.63 57.42
N ARG A 9 -11.90 52.89 56.77
CA ARG A 9 -13.02 51.98 56.51
C ARG A 9 -12.47 50.64 56.03
N ALA A 10 -12.75 49.57 56.78
CA ALA A 10 -12.45 48.21 56.37
C ALA A 10 -12.97 47.99 54.94
N THR A 11 -12.03 47.72 54.04
CA THR A 11 -12.29 47.39 52.65
C THR A 11 -13.15 46.15 52.61
N GLU A 12 -14.40 46.38 52.22
CA GLU A 12 -15.39 45.40 51.78
C GLU A 12 -14.70 44.46 50.77
N ILE A 13 -14.55 43.19 51.18
CA ILE A 13 -14.02 42.13 50.34
C ILE A 13 -15.06 41.92 49.24
N ASP A 14 -14.77 42.46 48.05
CA ASP A 14 -15.52 42.25 46.82
C ASP A 14 -15.62 40.74 46.53
N ALA A 15 -16.75 40.15 46.90
CA ALA A 15 -17.05 38.74 46.76
C ALA A 15 -17.34 38.32 45.30
N ASN A 16 -17.20 39.21 44.32
CA ASN A 16 -17.56 38.95 42.92
C ASN A 16 -16.38 38.74 41.97
N ASN A 17 -15.14 38.74 42.43
CA ASN A 17 -13.99 38.48 41.55
C ASN A 17 -13.33 37.12 41.86
N PRO A 18 -13.45 36.10 40.98
CA PRO A 18 -12.76 34.84 41.19
C PRO A 18 -11.23 35.05 41.11
N PRO A 19 -10.43 34.33 41.93
CA PRO A 19 -8.97 34.48 41.90
C PRO A 19 -8.42 34.11 40.52
N ILE A 20 -7.62 35.01 39.95
CA ILE A 20 -6.92 34.81 38.67
C ILE A 20 -5.93 33.65 38.87
N ASN A 21 -6.35 32.47 38.42
CA ASN A 21 -5.57 31.26 38.52
C ASN A 21 -4.41 31.30 37.51
N HIS A 22 -3.21 31.68 37.97
CA HIS A 22 -2.00 31.75 37.15
C HIS A 22 -1.41 30.37 36.77
N THR A 23 -2.06 29.25 37.11
CA THR A 23 -1.62 27.92 36.64
C THR A 23 -2.35 27.49 35.36
N ARG A 24 -2.21 28.24 34.27
CA ARG A 24 -2.41 27.63 32.94
C ARG A 24 -1.25 26.65 32.74
N LYS A 25 -1.50 25.36 33.01
CA LYS A 25 -0.63 24.26 32.55
C LYS A 25 -0.21 24.56 31.11
N PRO A 26 1.09 24.55 30.77
CA PRO A 26 1.50 24.74 29.39
C PRO A 26 0.74 23.72 28.55
N ALA A 27 0.12 24.18 27.47
CA ALA A 27 -0.63 23.35 26.55
C ALA A 27 0.25 22.18 26.13
N ARG A 28 0.04 21.03 26.78
CA ARG A 28 0.78 19.80 26.50
C ARG A 28 0.56 19.52 25.03
N ASN A 29 1.62 19.57 24.24
CA ASN A 29 1.65 19.36 22.79
C ASN A 29 0.89 18.08 22.39
N HIS A 30 -0.43 18.19 22.27
CA HIS A 30 -1.35 17.08 21.99
C HIS A 30 -1.35 16.70 20.50
N HIS A 31 -0.56 17.41 19.68
CA HIS A 31 -0.45 17.17 18.25
C HIS A 31 0.20 15.82 17.93
N LEU A 32 1.21 15.38 18.69
CA LEU A 32 1.94 14.13 18.40
C LEU A 32 1.19 12.87 18.84
N THR A 33 0.50 12.91 19.98
CA THR A 33 -0.28 11.76 20.48
C THR A 33 -1.51 11.42 19.63
N ASN A 34 -1.93 12.34 18.75
CA ASN A 34 -3.09 12.17 17.87
C ASN A 34 -2.76 11.57 16.50
N ILE A 35 -1.47 11.38 16.16
CA ILE A 35 -1.05 10.80 14.88
C ILE A 35 -1.46 9.32 14.81
N TRP A 36 -1.25 8.58 15.90
CA TRP A 36 -1.61 7.16 16.00
C TRP A 36 -3.11 6.89 15.85
N ARG A 37 -3.98 7.75 16.41
CA ARG A 37 -5.44 7.64 16.23
C ARG A 37 -5.92 7.99 14.82
N ARG A 38 -5.11 8.72 14.04
CA ARG A 38 -5.41 9.12 12.66
C ARG A 38 -4.85 8.16 11.61
N SER A 39 -4.05 7.18 12.03
CA SER A 39 -3.48 6.16 11.15
C SER A 39 -4.58 5.19 10.75
N LEU A 40 -4.84 5.01 9.46
CA LEU A 40 -5.78 3.98 9.02
C LEU A 40 -5.11 2.61 9.21
N PRO A 41 -5.85 1.54 9.53
CA PRO A 41 -5.28 0.19 9.59
C PRO A 41 -4.58 -0.24 8.29
N GLU A 42 -5.05 0.29 7.16
CA GLU A 42 -4.48 0.09 5.83
C GLU A 42 -3.06 0.65 5.70
N ASP A 43 -2.76 1.76 6.39
CA ASP A 43 -1.45 2.42 6.34
C ASP A 43 -0.36 1.52 6.97
N TRP A 44 -0.71 0.74 8.00
CA TRP A 44 0.18 -0.23 8.64
C TRP A 44 0.64 -1.35 7.71
N GLY A 45 -0.19 -1.73 6.75
CA GLY A 45 0.17 -2.72 5.74
C GLY A 45 1.42 -2.28 4.96
N VAL A 46 1.49 -1.01 4.58
CA VAL A 46 2.63 -0.45 3.83
C VAL A 46 3.90 -0.53 4.65
N PHE A 47 3.84 -0.12 5.93
CA PHE A 47 4.99 -0.18 6.85
C PHE A 47 5.50 -1.60 7.04
N VAL A 48 4.59 -2.56 7.26
CA VAL A 48 4.93 -3.97 7.41
C VAL A 48 5.55 -4.52 6.13
N PHE A 49 4.95 -4.23 4.97
CA PHE A 49 5.47 -4.69 3.68
C PHE A 49 6.88 -4.16 3.41
N VAL A 50 7.12 -2.87 3.61
CA VAL A 50 8.45 -2.27 3.42
C VAL A 50 9.46 -2.84 4.42
N ALA A 51 9.07 -3.04 5.68
CA ALA A 51 9.96 -3.67 6.67
C ALA A 51 10.37 -5.09 6.24
N ILE A 52 9.43 -5.89 5.74
CA ILE A 52 9.73 -7.24 5.22
C ILE A 52 10.69 -7.16 4.02
N LEU A 53 10.45 -6.26 3.07
CA LEU A 53 11.35 -6.08 1.92
C LEU A 53 12.77 -5.68 2.34
N VAL A 54 12.91 -4.77 3.32
CA VAL A 54 14.22 -4.37 3.85
C VAL A 54 14.92 -5.55 4.52
N ILE A 55 14.20 -6.37 5.30
CA ILE A 55 14.77 -7.57 5.93
C ILE A 55 15.27 -8.56 4.86
N ILE A 56 14.45 -8.82 3.83
CA ILE A 56 14.84 -9.71 2.72
C ILE A 56 16.08 -9.16 2.00
N ALA A 57 16.10 -7.86 1.70
CA ALA A 57 17.22 -7.23 1.02
C ALA A 57 18.51 -7.25 1.84
N LEU A 58 18.43 -7.03 3.16
CA LEU A 58 19.58 -7.15 4.07
C LEU A 58 20.11 -8.59 4.13
N GLY A 59 19.24 -9.60 4.07
CA GLY A 59 19.62 -11.00 3.98
C GLY A 59 20.37 -11.36 2.68
N GLN A 60 20.19 -10.56 1.63
CA GLN A 60 20.75 -10.80 0.29
C GLN A 60 21.90 -9.85 -0.08
N ARG A 61 22.51 -9.17 0.91
CA ARG A 61 23.55 -8.13 0.78
C ARG A 61 24.77 -8.49 -0.11
N ARG A 62 24.92 -9.74 -0.52
CA ARG A 62 25.97 -10.21 -1.44
C ARG A 62 25.67 -9.92 -2.93
N SER A 63 24.43 -9.60 -3.28
CA SER A 63 24.03 -9.30 -4.66
C SER A 63 24.30 -7.83 -5.02
N ILE A 64 24.97 -7.60 -6.14
CA ILE A 64 25.49 -6.29 -6.59
C ILE A 64 24.39 -5.22 -6.73
N HIS A 65 23.16 -5.62 -7.04
CA HIS A 65 22.02 -4.72 -7.31
C HIS A 65 21.14 -4.42 -6.09
N VAL A 66 21.45 -4.98 -4.92
CA VAL A 66 20.62 -4.82 -3.70
C VAL A 66 20.54 -3.37 -3.27
N ASN A 67 21.62 -2.60 -3.44
CA ASN A 67 21.68 -1.20 -3.01
C ASN A 67 20.74 -0.30 -3.82
N GLU A 68 20.60 -0.55 -5.13
CA GLU A 68 19.67 0.20 -6.00
C GLU A 68 18.21 -0.10 -5.65
N VAL A 69 17.90 -1.40 -5.47
CA VAL A 69 16.57 -1.87 -5.08
C VAL A 69 16.18 -1.26 -3.73
N VAL A 70 17.04 -1.37 -2.71
CA VAL A 70 16.79 -0.83 -1.38
C VAL A 70 16.64 0.69 -1.44
N GLY A 71 17.50 1.39 -2.19
CA GLY A 71 17.43 2.84 -2.34
C GLY A 71 16.11 3.31 -2.94
N ARG A 72 15.65 2.67 -4.04
CA ARG A 72 14.39 3.01 -4.69
C ARG A 72 13.17 2.78 -3.79
N HIS A 73 13.12 1.66 -3.07
CA HIS A 73 12.01 1.37 -2.15
C HIS A 73 12.04 2.26 -0.90
N TYR A 74 13.24 2.65 -0.43
CA TYR A 74 13.39 3.62 0.63
C TYR A 74 12.87 5.01 0.22
N ILE A 75 13.09 5.43 -1.03
CA ILE A 75 12.50 6.67 -1.57
C ILE A 75 10.97 6.58 -1.60
N TYR A 76 10.40 5.46 -2.06
CA TYR A 76 8.93 5.26 -2.04
C TYR A 76 8.37 5.28 -0.62
N PHE A 77 9.09 4.69 0.33
CA PHE A 77 8.75 4.71 1.74
C PHE A 77 8.76 6.14 2.31
N LEU A 78 9.81 6.91 2.05
CA LEU A 78 9.91 8.29 2.50
C LEU A 78 8.84 9.18 1.86
N ALA A 79 8.58 9.01 0.56
CA ALA A 79 7.50 9.72 -0.13
C ALA A 79 6.14 9.39 0.49
N TYR A 80 5.88 8.11 0.78
CA TYR A 80 4.67 7.68 1.45
C TYR A 80 4.56 8.23 2.87
N LEU A 81 5.64 8.17 3.66
CA LEU A 81 5.68 8.70 5.01
C LEU A 81 5.43 10.22 5.02
N LEU A 82 5.99 10.96 4.07
CA LEU A 82 5.76 12.39 3.92
C LEU A 82 4.30 12.70 3.56
N VAL A 83 3.72 11.96 2.62
CA VAL A 83 2.29 12.07 2.27
C VAL A 83 1.41 11.72 3.48
N PHE A 84 1.77 10.68 4.23
CA PHE A 84 1.05 10.28 5.44
C PHE A 84 1.12 11.37 6.53
N LEU A 85 2.30 11.92 6.82
CA LEU A 85 2.51 12.94 7.85
C LEU A 85 1.82 14.27 7.49
N THR A 86 1.89 14.70 6.23
CA THR A 86 1.18 15.89 5.74
C THR A 86 -0.34 15.71 5.86
N LEU A 87 -0.85 14.53 5.51
CA LEU A 87 -2.27 14.20 5.65
C LEU A 87 -2.70 13.94 7.11
N ALA A 88 -1.77 13.63 8.01
CA ALA A 88 -2.06 13.42 9.44
C ALA A 88 -2.04 14.73 10.24
N GLY A 89 -1.21 15.70 9.85
CA GLY A 89 -0.96 16.94 10.59
C GLY A 89 -1.84 18.13 10.23
N VAL A 90 -2.41 18.18 9.02
CA VAL A 90 -3.06 19.40 8.48
C VAL A 90 -4.59 19.39 8.65
N GLY A 91 -5.20 20.56 8.83
CA GLY A 91 -6.64 20.78 8.69
C GLY A 91 -7.09 20.67 7.23
N ILE A 92 -6.98 19.47 6.67
CA ILE A 92 -7.15 19.21 5.24
C ILE A 92 -8.62 19.39 4.79
N PRO A 93 -8.86 20.01 3.62
CA PRO A 93 -10.19 20.11 3.04
C PRO A 93 -10.81 18.73 2.80
N LYS A 94 -12.16 18.67 2.81
CA LYS A 94 -12.95 17.43 2.67
C LYS A 94 -12.53 16.60 1.45
N LEU A 95 -12.16 17.25 0.34
CA LEU A 95 -11.70 16.59 -0.88
C LEU A 95 -10.43 15.77 -0.65
N ILE A 96 -9.43 16.32 0.03
CA ILE A 96 -8.17 15.62 0.31
C ILE A 96 -8.38 14.45 1.26
N LYS A 97 -9.31 14.59 2.23
CA LYS A 97 -9.70 13.48 3.11
C LYS A 97 -10.37 12.34 2.33
N THR A 98 -11.18 12.66 1.31
CA THR A 98 -11.77 11.66 0.40
C THR A 98 -10.69 10.96 -0.42
N ILE A 99 -9.78 11.71 -1.05
CA ILE A 99 -8.70 11.15 -1.87
C ILE A 99 -7.81 10.23 -1.03
N ARG A 100 -7.57 10.56 0.24
CA ARG A 100 -6.78 9.72 1.17
C ARG A 100 -7.27 8.28 1.26
N HIS A 101 -8.58 8.06 1.16
CA HIS A 101 -9.16 6.72 1.21
C HIS A 101 -8.83 5.85 -0.02
N TRP A 102 -8.36 6.45 -1.10
CA TRP A 102 -8.03 5.78 -2.35
C TRP A 102 -6.52 5.59 -2.56
N ILE A 103 -5.71 6.30 -1.77
CA ILE A 103 -4.24 6.20 -1.79
C ILE A 103 -3.75 4.74 -1.72
N PRO A 104 -4.30 3.84 -0.87
CA PRO A 104 -3.80 2.47 -0.77
C PRO A 104 -3.87 1.68 -2.08
N ILE A 105 -4.94 1.85 -2.88
CA ILE A 105 -5.05 1.19 -4.20
C ILE A 105 -3.98 1.73 -5.14
N ILE A 106 -3.83 3.05 -5.22
CA ILE A 106 -2.86 3.69 -6.12
C ILE A 106 -1.44 3.22 -5.78
N ILE A 107 -1.12 3.15 -4.50
CA ILE A 107 0.17 2.64 -4.03
C ILE A 107 0.35 1.17 -4.39
N CYS A 108 -0.65 0.32 -4.16
CA CYS A 108 -0.54 -1.10 -4.52
C CYS A 108 -0.26 -1.28 -6.02
N THR A 109 -0.96 -0.53 -6.88
CA THR A 109 -0.73 -0.56 -8.33
C THR A 109 0.68 -0.08 -8.68
N PHE A 110 1.15 1.00 -8.05
CA PHE A 110 2.48 1.54 -8.28
C PHE A 110 3.57 0.56 -7.81
N VAL A 111 3.41 -0.06 -6.64
CA VAL A 111 4.33 -1.08 -6.11
C VAL A 111 4.36 -2.27 -7.07
N PHE A 112 3.21 -2.77 -7.51
CA PHE A 112 3.12 -3.87 -8.47
C PHE A 112 3.87 -3.58 -9.77
N GLY A 113 3.70 -2.37 -10.34
CA GLY A 113 4.41 -1.98 -11.55
C GLY A 113 5.94 -1.94 -11.40
N ASN A 114 6.43 -1.63 -10.20
CA ASN A 114 7.87 -1.63 -9.91
C ASN A 114 8.40 -3.00 -9.47
N LEU A 115 7.52 -3.97 -9.19
CA LEU A 115 7.89 -5.25 -8.59
C LEU A 115 8.64 -6.15 -9.58
N GLY A 116 8.23 -6.15 -10.86
CA GLY A 116 8.84 -6.98 -11.91
C GLY A 116 10.34 -6.77 -12.05
N ASP A 117 10.77 -5.52 -12.26
CA ASP A 117 12.20 -5.16 -12.36
C ASP A 117 12.96 -5.43 -11.06
N THR A 118 12.28 -5.24 -9.93
CA THR A 118 12.88 -5.35 -8.60
C THR A 118 13.26 -6.80 -8.31
N ILE A 119 12.37 -7.74 -8.60
CA ILE A 119 12.57 -9.14 -8.23
C ILE A 119 13.67 -9.77 -9.07
N HIS A 120 13.71 -9.58 -10.38
CA HIS A 120 14.77 -10.15 -11.22
C HIS A 120 16.16 -9.59 -10.84
N ARG A 121 16.23 -8.33 -10.40
CA ARG A 121 17.48 -7.75 -9.87
C ARG A 121 17.88 -8.31 -8.50
N LEU A 122 16.89 -8.69 -7.68
CA LEU A 122 17.08 -9.16 -6.31
C LEU A 122 17.39 -10.66 -6.25
N ASN A 123 16.67 -11.46 -7.04
CA ASN A 123 16.86 -12.89 -7.18
C ASN A 123 16.85 -13.28 -8.68
N PRO A 124 18.03 -13.32 -9.33
CA PRO A 124 18.14 -13.59 -10.76
C PRO A 124 17.97 -15.07 -11.14
N HIS A 125 17.75 -15.96 -10.16
CA HIS A 125 17.50 -17.37 -10.43
C HIS A 125 16.00 -17.64 -10.42
N ASP A 126 15.41 -17.59 -11.60
CA ASP A 126 13.99 -17.86 -11.79
C ASP A 126 13.68 -19.33 -11.51
N LYS A 127 12.50 -19.58 -10.94
CA LYS A 127 12.03 -20.92 -10.59
C LYS A 127 11.07 -21.50 -11.62
N ASP A 128 11.02 -20.95 -12.82
CA ASP A 128 10.08 -21.34 -13.88
C ASP A 128 10.12 -22.85 -14.20
N TYR A 129 11.29 -23.49 -14.18
CA TYR A 129 11.38 -24.96 -14.34
C TYR A 129 10.57 -25.70 -13.27
N MET A 130 10.72 -25.29 -12.00
CA MET A 130 9.99 -25.90 -10.89
C MET A 130 8.49 -25.68 -11.11
N LEU A 131 8.04 -24.43 -11.32
CA LEU A 131 6.61 -24.15 -11.55
C LEU A 131 6.03 -24.95 -12.72
N ASN A 132 6.76 -25.05 -13.83
CA ASN A 132 6.35 -25.83 -14.98
C ASN A 132 6.14 -27.32 -14.63
N GLN A 133 6.98 -27.90 -13.78
CA GLN A 133 6.77 -29.26 -13.29
C GLN A 133 5.53 -29.38 -12.40
N TRP A 134 5.29 -28.41 -11.52
CA TRP A 134 4.07 -28.38 -10.70
C TRP A 134 2.82 -28.31 -11.57
N ASP A 135 2.83 -27.48 -12.62
CA ASP A 135 1.73 -27.40 -13.58
C ASP A 135 1.49 -28.75 -14.26
N ILE A 136 2.54 -29.39 -14.78
CA ILE A 136 2.44 -30.71 -15.41
C ILE A 136 1.85 -31.75 -14.44
N VAL A 137 2.33 -31.78 -13.20
CA VAL A 137 1.81 -32.72 -12.18
C VAL A 137 0.34 -32.44 -11.85
N MET A 138 -0.04 -31.17 -11.68
CA MET A 138 -1.40 -30.76 -11.35
C MET A 138 -2.39 -31.10 -12.47
N PHE A 139 -1.96 -30.99 -13.73
CA PHE A 139 -2.75 -31.28 -14.92
C PHE A 139 -2.50 -32.69 -15.47
N LEU A 140 -2.20 -33.66 -14.60
CA LEU A 140 -2.12 -35.10 -14.93
C LEU A 140 -1.11 -35.44 -16.04
N GLY A 141 0.01 -34.73 -16.09
CA GLY A 141 1.07 -34.89 -17.08
C GLY A 141 0.96 -33.96 -18.29
N ILE A 142 -0.09 -33.13 -18.38
CA ILE A 142 -0.29 -32.20 -19.49
C ILE A 142 0.24 -30.82 -19.13
N ASN A 143 1.02 -30.20 -20.02
CA ASN A 143 1.36 -28.80 -19.88
C ASN A 143 0.17 -27.94 -20.34
N PRO A 144 -0.51 -27.22 -19.44
CA PRO A 144 -1.73 -26.48 -19.80
C PRO A 144 -1.45 -25.37 -20.81
N SER A 145 -0.28 -24.75 -20.74
CA SER A 145 0.12 -23.65 -21.60
C SER A 145 0.30 -24.10 -23.05
N LEU A 146 1.01 -25.22 -23.27
CA LEU A 146 1.20 -25.80 -24.59
C LEU A 146 -0.08 -26.46 -25.14
N TRP A 147 -0.92 -27.02 -24.26
CA TRP A 147 -2.20 -27.59 -24.67
C TRP A 147 -3.15 -26.50 -25.18
N LEU A 148 -3.25 -25.37 -24.48
CA LEU A 148 -4.09 -24.25 -24.91
C LEU A 148 -3.61 -23.67 -26.25
N ASP A 149 -2.28 -23.58 -26.45
CA ASP A 149 -1.69 -23.14 -27.71
C ASP A 149 -2.11 -24.01 -28.90
N ARG A 150 -2.09 -25.34 -28.72
CA ARG A 150 -2.43 -26.29 -29.78
C ARG A 150 -3.93 -26.44 -30.02
N HIS A 151 -4.75 -26.30 -28.97
CA HIS A 151 -6.15 -26.75 -29.03
C HIS A 151 -7.18 -25.63 -28.82
N ALA A 152 -6.81 -24.50 -28.22
CA ALA A 152 -7.76 -23.47 -27.75
C ALA A 152 -7.48 -22.05 -28.29
N MET A 153 -6.80 -21.92 -29.43
CA MET A 153 -6.48 -20.64 -30.07
C MET A 153 -7.57 -20.11 -31.01
N TRP A 154 -8.83 -20.15 -30.57
CA TRP A 154 -9.95 -19.70 -31.40
C TRP A 154 -10.13 -18.17 -31.25
N PRO A 155 -10.19 -17.38 -32.34
CA PRO A 155 -10.19 -15.91 -32.25
C PRO A 155 -11.29 -15.32 -31.35
N TRP A 156 -12.50 -15.89 -31.39
CA TRP A 156 -13.60 -15.44 -30.55
C TRP A 156 -13.36 -15.73 -29.06
N LEU A 157 -12.73 -16.85 -28.73
CA LEU A 157 -12.43 -17.25 -27.36
C LEU A 157 -11.31 -16.36 -26.78
N ILE A 158 -10.27 -16.10 -27.56
CA ILE A 158 -9.18 -15.18 -27.18
C ILE A 158 -9.75 -13.79 -26.89
N ASN A 159 -10.58 -13.25 -27.78
CA ASN A 159 -11.21 -11.94 -27.60
C ASN A 159 -12.12 -11.90 -26.37
N PHE A 160 -12.89 -12.96 -26.13
CA PHE A 160 -13.72 -13.09 -24.94
C PHE A 160 -12.88 -13.14 -23.65
N MET A 161 -11.86 -13.99 -23.60
CA MET A 161 -10.94 -14.09 -22.46
C MET A 161 -10.21 -12.78 -22.19
N GLN A 162 -9.74 -12.09 -23.23
CA GLN A 162 -9.11 -10.79 -23.10
C GLN A 162 -10.08 -9.73 -22.56
N SER A 163 -11.35 -9.78 -22.95
CA SER A 163 -12.39 -8.88 -22.42
C SER A 163 -12.65 -9.14 -20.94
N MET A 164 -12.75 -10.42 -20.53
CA MET A 164 -12.88 -10.81 -19.13
C MET A 164 -11.67 -10.36 -18.30
N TYR A 165 -10.46 -10.61 -18.82
CA TYR A 165 -9.20 -10.19 -18.20
C TYR A 165 -9.09 -8.66 -18.06
N THR A 166 -9.52 -7.90 -19.07
CA THR A 166 -9.51 -6.43 -19.00
C THR A 166 -10.50 -5.92 -17.93
N THR A 167 -11.66 -6.56 -17.82
CA THR A 167 -12.69 -6.19 -16.84
C THR A 167 -12.19 -6.39 -15.40
N TYR A 168 -11.32 -7.37 -15.15
CA TYR A 168 -10.69 -7.59 -13.84
C TYR A 168 -10.01 -6.32 -13.27
N TYR A 169 -9.33 -5.53 -14.10
CA TYR A 169 -8.70 -4.27 -13.68
C TYR A 169 -9.72 -3.22 -13.22
N LEU A 170 -10.96 -3.29 -13.71
CA LEU A 170 -12.04 -2.38 -13.32
C LEU A 170 -12.74 -2.84 -12.04
N PHE A 171 -12.80 -4.15 -11.77
CA PHE A 171 -13.53 -4.69 -10.63
C PHE A 171 -13.09 -4.10 -9.29
N GLY A 172 -11.78 -3.97 -9.05
CA GLY A 172 -11.25 -3.41 -7.81
C GLY A 172 -11.69 -1.96 -7.57
N PRO A 173 -11.30 -1.02 -8.45
CA PRO A 173 -11.70 0.38 -8.35
C PRO A 173 -13.21 0.59 -8.37
N LEU A 174 -13.95 -0.16 -9.19
CA LEU A 174 -15.41 -0.04 -9.28
C LEU A 174 -16.10 -0.52 -8.00
N THR A 175 -15.66 -1.63 -7.42
CA THR A 175 -16.19 -2.14 -6.15
C THR A 175 -15.97 -1.12 -5.04
N ALA A 176 -14.74 -0.59 -4.93
CA ALA A 176 -14.42 0.50 -4.02
C ALA A 176 -15.30 1.74 -4.26
N ALA A 177 -15.52 2.12 -5.52
CA ALA A 177 -16.32 3.29 -5.89
C ALA A 177 -17.77 3.13 -5.46
N VAL A 178 -18.37 2.00 -5.77
CA VAL A 178 -19.75 1.68 -5.41
C VAL A 178 -19.93 1.71 -3.89
N LEU A 179 -19.00 1.10 -3.13
CA LEU A 179 -19.02 1.12 -1.67
C LEU A 179 -18.88 2.54 -1.10
N PHE A 180 -18.00 3.35 -1.69
CA PHE A 180 -17.74 4.73 -1.30
C PHE A 180 -18.96 5.64 -1.57
N PHE A 181 -19.48 5.64 -2.80
CA PHE A 181 -20.62 6.48 -3.19
C PHE A 181 -21.92 6.09 -2.48
N ARG A 182 -22.11 4.80 -2.18
CA ARG A 182 -23.21 4.31 -1.34
C ARG A 182 -23.01 4.59 0.16
N ARG A 183 -21.94 5.31 0.55
CA ARG A 183 -21.59 5.65 1.94
C ARG A 183 -21.49 4.42 2.85
N ARG A 184 -21.17 3.24 2.31
CA ARG A 184 -20.99 1.99 3.06
C ARG A 184 -19.58 1.92 3.64
N TRP A 185 -19.26 2.84 4.54
CA TRP A 185 -17.89 3.05 5.06
C TRP A 185 -17.23 1.82 5.68
N LYS A 186 -18.00 0.99 6.41
CA LYS A 186 -17.48 -0.26 6.99
C LYS A 186 -17.08 -1.27 5.92
N GLY A 187 -17.93 -1.46 4.90
CA GLY A 187 -17.65 -2.34 3.78
C GLY A 187 -16.47 -1.85 2.94
N PHE A 188 -16.43 -0.54 2.67
CA PHE A 188 -15.33 0.10 1.96
C PHE A 188 -13.97 -0.15 2.65
N ARG A 189 -13.88 0.12 3.97
CA ARG A 189 -12.64 -0.10 4.74
C ARG A 189 -12.22 -1.57 4.78
N THR A 190 -13.19 -2.47 4.95
CA THR A 190 -12.92 -3.91 4.96
C THR A 190 -12.39 -4.37 3.60
N PHE A 191 -12.99 -3.89 2.52
CA PHE A 191 -12.53 -4.16 1.16
C PHE A 191 -11.12 -3.62 0.92
N MET A 192 -10.84 -2.37 1.29
CA MET A 192 -9.50 -1.78 1.14
C MET A 192 -8.44 -2.56 1.91
N LEU A 193 -8.73 -2.90 3.16
CA LEU A 193 -7.82 -3.69 3.97
C LEU A 193 -7.56 -5.06 3.34
N ALA A 194 -8.61 -5.76 2.90
CA ALA A 194 -8.49 -7.06 2.25
C ALA A 194 -7.71 -6.97 0.93
N TRP A 195 -7.96 -5.93 0.13
CA TRP A 195 -7.25 -5.67 -1.12
C TRP A 195 -5.75 -5.47 -0.89
N VAL A 196 -5.40 -4.57 0.03
CA VAL A 196 -3.99 -4.29 0.39
C VAL A 196 -3.32 -5.54 0.93
N PHE A 197 -4.00 -6.26 1.84
CA PHE A 197 -3.48 -7.49 2.41
C PHE A 197 -3.24 -8.57 1.35
N ALA A 198 -4.23 -8.87 0.52
CA ALA A 198 -4.10 -9.86 -0.56
C ALA A 198 -3.01 -9.46 -1.57
N SER A 199 -2.92 -8.18 -1.91
CA SER A 199 -1.86 -7.66 -2.79
C SER A 199 -0.47 -7.91 -2.21
N TYR A 200 -0.25 -7.57 -0.93
CA TYR A 200 1.05 -7.76 -0.29
C TYR A 200 1.41 -9.22 -0.08
N VAL A 201 0.45 -10.08 0.26
CA VAL A 201 0.68 -11.54 0.29
C VAL A 201 1.12 -12.03 -1.09
N GLY A 202 0.46 -11.57 -2.16
CA GLY A 202 0.86 -11.88 -3.54
C GLY A 202 2.26 -11.39 -3.87
N PHE A 203 2.60 -10.14 -3.52
CA PHE A 203 3.92 -9.57 -3.78
C PHE A 203 5.03 -10.32 -3.04
N LEU A 204 4.79 -10.70 -1.77
CA LEU A 204 5.73 -11.51 -1.01
C LEU A 204 5.90 -12.92 -1.60
N GLY A 205 4.79 -13.53 -2.06
CA GLY A 205 4.85 -14.80 -2.79
C GLY A 205 5.72 -14.69 -4.04
N TYR A 206 5.58 -13.61 -4.79
CA TYR A 206 6.36 -13.37 -6.01
C TYR A 206 7.85 -13.10 -5.72
N VAL A 207 8.17 -12.44 -4.60
CA VAL A 207 9.58 -12.31 -4.13
C VAL A 207 10.15 -13.68 -3.72
N ALA A 208 9.35 -14.52 -3.04
CA ALA A 208 9.79 -15.84 -2.58
C ALA A 208 9.99 -16.83 -3.75
N VAL A 209 9.16 -16.73 -4.77
CA VAL A 209 9.16 -17.58 -5.96
C VAL A 209 9.20 -16.68 -7.20
N PRO A 210 10.41 -16.20 -7.59
CA PRO A 210 10.55 -15.43 -8.83
C PRO A 210 10.23 -16.33 -10.02
N ALA A 211 9.41 -15.82 -10.93
CA ALA A 211 9.02 -16.50 -12.16
C ALA A 211 8.75 -15.48 -13.26
N LEU A 212 9.32 -15.71 -14.44
CA LEU A 212 9.07 -14.93 -15.65
C LEU A 212 7.73 -15.32 -16.29
N GLY A 213 7.37 -16.59 -16.18
CA GLY A 213 6.17 -17.20 -16.71
C GLY A 213 6.39 -18.01 -17.99
N PRO A 214 5.39 -18.83 -18.38
CA PRO A 214 5.49 -19.78 -19.49
C PRO A 214 5.84 -19.13 -20.83
N ARG A 215 5.41 -17.89 -21.08
CA ARG A 215 5.68 -17.17 -22.34
C ARG A 215 7.16 -16.97 -22.63
N TYR A 216 8.00 -16.92 -21.60
CA TYR A 216 9.45 -16.77 -21.74
C TYR A 216 10.15 -18.12 -21.60
N TYR A 217 9.73 -18.93 -20.65
CA TYR A 217 10.36 -20.22 -20.35
C TYR A 217 10.08 -21.29 -21.42
N LEU A 218 8.87 -21.33 -21.97
CA LEU A 218 8.42 -22.31 -22.98
C LEU A 218 8.38 -21.73 -24.39
N VAL A 219 8.99 -20.57 -24.61
CA VAL A 219 8.86 -19.81 -25.87
C VAL A 219 9.12 -20.63 -27.12
N ASP A 220 10.15 -21.49 -27.09
CA ASP A 220 10.56 -22.31 -28.24
C ASP A 220 9.73 -23.60 -28.41
N GLN A 221 8.77 -23.84 -27.51
CA GLN A 221 7.91 -25.03 -27.50
C GLN A 221 6.49 -24.75 -28.00
N TYR A 222 6.13 -23.48 -28.16
CA TYR A 222 4.85 -23.07 -28.75
C TYR A 222 4.85 -23.29 -30.26
N GLU A 223 3.70 -23.73 -30.78
CA GLU A 223 3.49 -23.94 -32.21
C GLU A 223 3.11 -22.62 -32.89
N ASN A 224 2.32 -21.79 -32.21
CA ASN A 224 2.04 -20.44 -32.66
C ASN A 224 3.18 -19.50 -32.26
N HIS A 225 3.64 -18.69 -33.21
CA HIS A 225 4.73 -17.74 -32.97
C HIS A 225 4.33 -16.72 -31.89
N ILE A 226 5.14 -16.65 -30.83
CA ILE A 226 5.00 -15.66 -29.76
C ILE A 226 6.16 -14.69 -29.87
N ASP A 227 5.85 -13.41 -30.09
CA ASP A 227 6.87 -12.37 -30.03
C ASP A 227 7.42 -12.27 -28.61
N ARG A 228 8.74 -12.45 -28.50
CA ARG A 228 9.51 -12.11 -27.30
C ARG A 228 9.55 -10.59 -27.20
N GLY A 229 8.47 -9.98 -26.72
CA GLY A 229 8.41 -8.54 -26.49
C GLY A 229 9.70 -8.07 -25.79
N HIS A 230 10.35 -7.05 -26.35
CA HIS A 230 11.66 -6.59 -25.88
C HIS A 230 11.61 -6.27 -24.38
N THR A 231 12.49 -6.93 -23.62
CA THR A 231 12.78 -6.68 -22.21
C THR A 231 13.29 -5.27 -21.98
#